data_AF-A0A8T6NET7-F1
#
_entry.id   AF-A0A8T6NET7-F1
#
_cell.length_a   1.000
_cell.length_b   1.000
_cell.length_c   1.000
_cell.angle_alpha   90.00
_cell.angle_beta   90.00
_cell.angle_gamma   90.00
#
_symmetry.space_group_name_H-M   'P 1'
#
loop_
_entity.id
_entity.type
_entity.pdbx_description
1 polymer ?
#
loop_
_entity_poly.entity_id
_entity_poly.type
_entity_poly.pdbx_seq_one_letter_code
_entity_poly.pdbx_strand_id
1 'polypeptide(L)'
;MGDGVMRLRFAVISVMILLCSNPVSGAEVEGGVNIDPNVEDTIFSSITHTETTTDLQTWDITMSLNQEAFENNTTFTLTTQICNNEGICLAPENAEITTENNQTFTSSVMTIEDHSYVNWRVTATYTSDNDTQEKFPASGFYKTWSDCWYHQGEWGGDGCEEDVQNEDSSESIPFIGIYAIVSCVVIAAIMRPE
;
A
#
# COMPACT_ATOMS: atom_id res chain seq x y z
N MET A 1 50.12 15.81 -14.11
CA MET A 1 48.97 14.99 -14.54
C MET A 1 48.27 14.46 -13.29
N GLY A 2 47.27 15.14 -12.74
CA GLY A 2 46.62 14.72 -11.49
C GLY A 2 45.32 15.46 -11.20
N ASP A 3 45.27 16.76 -11.48
CA ASP A 3 44.14 17.60 -11.07
C ASP A 3 42.90 17.45 -11.96
N GLY A 4 43.08 17.24 -13.27
CA GLY A 4 41.96 17.08 -14.21
C GLY A 4 41.19 15.77 -14.02
N VAL A 5 41.89 14.70 -13.66
CA VAL A 5 41.28 13.37 -13.42
C VAL A 5 40.50 13.37 -12.10
N MET A 6 40.99 14.08 -11.08
CA MET A 6 40.28 14.20 -9.80
C MET A 6 38.99 15.02 -9.93
N ARG A 7 39.03 16.15 -10.66
CA ARG A 7 37.84 16.99 -10.90
C ARG A 7 36.76 16.28 -11.74
N LEU A 8 37.17 15.49 -12.73
CA LEU A 8 36.25 14.68 -13.54
C LEU A 8 35.59 13.57 -12.70
N ARG A 9 36.34 12.91 -11.79
CA ARG A 9 35.80 11.90 -10.87
C ARG A 9 34.79 12.47 -9.88
N PHE A 10 35.07 13.63 -9.30
CA PHE A 10 34.12 14.30 -8.40
C PHE A 10 32.84 14.76 -9.13
N ALA A 11 32.96 15.25 -10.37
CA ALA A 11 31.80 15.62 -11.19
C ALA A 11 30.94 14.39 -11.54
N VAL A 12 31.56 13.28 -11.93
CA VAL A 12 30.84 12.03 -12.25
C VAL A 12 30.13 11.46 -11.01
N ILE A 13 30.77 11.51 -9.83
CA ILE A 13 30.15 11.05 -8.57
C ILE A 13 28.96 11.94 -8.17
N SER A 14 29.07 13.27 -8.29
CA SER A 14 27.93 14.16 -8.03
C SER A 14 26.75 13.91 -8.98
N VAL A 15 27.00 13.70 -10.27
CA VAL A 15 25.95 13.39 -11.25
C VAL A 15 25.30 12.02 -10.96
N MET A 16 26.08 11.02 -10.53
CA MET A 16 25.56 9.71 -10.13
C MET A 16 24.65 9.78 -8.89
N ILE A 17 25.00 10.60 -7.89
CA ILE A 17 24.18 10.79 -6.69
C ILE A 17 22.85 11.49 -7.01
N LEU A 18 22.86 12.46 -7.95
CA LEU A 18 21.65 13.15 -8.43
C LEU A 18 20.74 12.25 -9.29
N LEU A 19 21.28 11.23 -9.97
CA LEU A 19 20.49 10.27 -10.76
C LEU A 19 19.84 9.19 -9.87
N CYS A 20 20.36 8.96 -8.66
CA CYS A 20 19.80 8.03 -7.69
C CYS A 20 18.67 8.64 -6.83
N SER A 21 18.40 9.95 -6.94
CA SER A 21 17.36 10.64 -6.17
C SER A 21 16.04 10.79 -6.92
N ASN A 22 15.74 9.94 -7.91
CA ASN A 22 14.38 9.89 -8.42
C ASN A 22 13.48 9.45 -7.25
N PRO A 23 12.51 10.26 -6.79
CA PRO A 23 11.46 9.70 -5.97
C PRO A 23 10.81 8.63 -6.84
N VAL A 24 10.85 7.37 -6.38
CA VAL A 24 9.90 6.38 -6.87
C VAL A 24 8.55 7.01 -6.56
N SER A 25 7.89 7.54 -7.59
CA SER A 25 6.50 7.96 -7.50
C SER A 25 5.73 6.69 -7.21
N GLY A 26 5.58 6.35 -5.93
CA GLY A 26 4.46 5.53 -5.51
C GLY A 26 3.23 6.29 -6.01
N ALA A 27 2.36 5.62 -6.76
CA ALA A 27 1.03 6.17 -6.98
C ALA A 27 0.49 6.57 -5.60
N GLU A 28 0.09 7.83 -5.44
CA GLU A 28 -0.58 8.22 -4.20
C GLU A 28 -1.83 7.35 -4.10
N VAL A 29 -1.93 6.59 -3.02
CA VAL A 29 -3.17 5.85 -2.74
C VAL A 29 -4.08 6.88 -2.11
N GLU A 30 -5.19 7.16 -2.77
CA GLU A 30 -6.21 8.05 -2.22
C GLU A 30 -6.82 7.41 -0.96
N GLY A 31 -6.90 8.18 0.12
CA GLY A 31 -7.55 7.74 1.35
C GLY A 31 -9.02 7.44 1.11
N GLY A 32 -9.54 6.37 1.71
CA GLY A 32 -10.95 5.98 1.57
C GLY A 32 -11.35 5.35 0.23
N VAL A 33 -10.42 5.19 -0.72
CA VAL A 33 -10.70 4.54 -2.01
C VAL A 33 -10.12 3.13 -2.02
N ASN A 34 -11.01 2.13 -2.15
CA ASN A 34 -10.62 0.73 -2.17
C ASN A 34 -9.65 0.42 -3.32
N ILE A 35 -8.78 -0.57 -3.10
CA ILE A 35 -7.93 -1.15 -4.13
C ILE A 35 -8.51 -2.52 -4.44
N ASP A 36 -9.35 -2.59 -5.46
CA ASP A 36 -10.13 -3.78 -5.81
C ASP A 36 -9.43 -4.66 -6.85
N PRO A 37 -9.74 -5.97 -6.89
CA PRO A 37 -9.24 -6.86 -7.92
C PRO A 37 -9.86 -6.54 -9.28
N ASN A 38 -9.02 -6.56 -10.33
CA ASN A 38 -9.53 -6.82 -11.67
C ASN A 38 -9.55 -8.34 -11.87
N VAL A 39 -10.74 -8.90 -12.08
CA VAL A 39 -10.94 -10.35 -12.28
C VAL A 39 -10.72 -10.78 -13.74
N GLU A 40 -10.68 -9.85 -14.69
CA GLU A 40 -10.40 -10.14 -16.10
C GLU A 40 -9.02 -10.80 -16.24
N ASP A 41 -8.96 -11.82 -17.09
CA ASP A 41 -7.74 -12.63 -17.32
C ASP A 41 -7.15 -13.27 -16.05
N THR A 42 -7.94 -13.38 -14.98
CA THR A 42 -7.57 -14.13 -13.78
C THR A 42 -8.30 -15.47 -13.70
N ILE A 43 -7.92 -16.28 -12.72
CA ILE A 43 -8.58 -17.54 -12.37
C ILE A 43 -9.96 -17.37 -11.71
N PHE A 44 -10.34 -16.16 -11.36
CA PHE A 44 -11.61 -15.87 -10.69
C PHE A 44 -12.69 -15.50 -11.71
N SER A 45 -13.89 -16.05 -11.53
CA SER A 45 -15.09 -15.59 -12.23
C SER A 45 -15.70 -14.37 -11.53
N SER A 46 -15.58 -14.29 -10.21
CA SER A 46 -15.98 -13.14 -9.42
C SER A 46 -15.28 -13.10 -8.07
N ILE A 47 -15.02 -11.90 -7.56
CA ILE A 47 -14.65 -11.65 -6.18
C ILE A 47 -15.60 -10.55 -5.66
N THR A 48 -16.21 -10.79 -4.51
CA THR A 48 -17.05 -9.82 -3.81
C THR A 48 -16.58 -9.75 -2.38
N HIS A 49 -16.40 -8.55 -1.83
CA HIS A 49 -16.06 -8.35 -0.43
C HIS A 49 -16.89 -7.22 0.18
N THR A 50 -16.78 -7.06 1.49
CA THR A 50 -17.26 -5.85 2.17
C THR A 50 -16.60 -4.63 1.55
N GLU A 51 -17.40 -3.64 1.13
CA GLU A 51 -16.92 -2.42 0.45
C GLU A 51 -16.49 -1.32 1.42
N THR A 52 -17.05 -1.33 2.63
CA THR A 52 -16.70 -0.38 3.69
C THR A 52 -16.76 -1.13 5.01
N THR A 53 -15.67 -1.10 5.77
CA THR A 53 -15.60 -1.79 7.07
C THR A 53 -15.98 -0.85 8.21
N THR A 54 -16.46 -1.41 9.31
CA THR A 54 -16.72 -0.67 10.55
C THR A 54 -15.97 -1.35 11.68
N ASP A 55 -15.55 -0.60 12.68
CA ASP A 55 -14.88 -1.15 13.87
C ASP A 55 -15.68 -2.31 14.49
N LEU A 56 -14.95 -3.35 14.88
CA LEU A 56 -15.48 -4.55 15.55
C LEU A 56 -16.58 -5.30 14.75
N GLN A 57 -16.68 -5.05 13.44
CA GLN A 57 -17.56 -5.77 12.53
C GLN A 57 -16.78 -6.75 11.64
N THR A 58 -17.51 -7.60 10.93
CA THR A 58 -16.89 -8.58 10.04
C THR A 58 -16.62 -7.97 8.66
N TRP A 59 -15.39 -8.13 8.19
CA TRP A 59 -15.06 -8.02 6.78
C TRP A 59 -15.24 -9.41 6.13
N ASP A 60 -16.12 -9.48 5.15
CA ASP A 60 -16.48 -10.72 4.46
C ASP A 60 -15.94 -10.70 3.03
N ILE A 61 -15.57 -11.87 2.52
CA ILE A 61 -15.16 -12.06 1.13
C ILE A 61 -15.70 -13.38 0.57
N THR A 62 -16.20 -13.33 -0.65
CA THR A 62 -16.62 -14.47 -1.47
C THR A 62 -15.84 -14.46 -2.77
N MET A 63 -15.18 -15.57 -3.09
CA MET A 63 -14.39 -15.76 -4.31
C MET A 63 -14.94 -16.96 -5.06
N SER A 64 -15.18 -16.81 -6.37
CA SER A 64 -15.60 -17.91 -7.23
C SER A 64 -14.58 -18.12 -8.33
N LEU A 65 -14.20 -19.38 -8.57
CA LEU A 65 -13.29 -19.74 -9.65
C LEU A 65 -14.00 -19.78 -10.99
N ASN A 66 -13.22 -19.57 -12.06
CA ASN A 66 -13.64 -19.94 -13.39
C ASN A 66 -13.59 -21.47 -13.58
N GLN A 67 -14.17 -21.97 -14.67
CA GLN A 67 -14.31 -23.41 -14.91
C GLN A 67 -12.94 -24.10 -15.04
N GLU A 68 -11.96 -23.45 -15.67
CA GLU A 68 -10.61 -23.99 -15.88
C GLU A 68 -9.85 -24.17 -14.56
N ALA A 69 -9.88 -23.15 -13.70
CA ALA A 69 -9.23 -23.20 -12.39
C ALA A 69 -9.91 -24.20 -11.44
N PHE A 70 -11.23 -24.36 -11.55
CA PHE A 70 -12.00 -25.37 -10.81
C PHE A 70 -11.60 -26.80 -11.21
N GLU A 71 -11.49 -27.08 -12.51
CA GLU A 71 -11.10 -28.41 -13.01
C GLU A 71 -9.66 -28.79 -12.66
N ASN A 72 -8.79 -27.82 -12.42
CA ASN A 72 -7.39 -28.01 -12.04
C ASN A 72 -7.14 -28.28 -10.54
N ASN A 73 -8.19 -28.41 -9.71
CA ASN A 73 -8.09 -28.59 -8.25
C ASN A 73 -7.25 -27.50 -7.55
N THR A 74 -7.37 -26.26 -8.01
CA THR A 74 -6.64 -25.14 -7.42
C THR A 74 -7.08 -24.90 -5.97
N THR A 75 -6.12 -24.70 -5.08
CA THR A 75 -6.38 -24.35 -3.67
C THR A 75 -5.89 -22.93 -3.39
N PHE A 76 -6.44 -22.29 -2.35
CA PHE A 76 -6.13 -20.88 -2.06
C PHE A 76 -5.86 -20.66 -0.58
N THR A 77 -5.00 -19.68 -0.32
CA THR A 77 -4.83 -19.07 1.00
C THR A 77 -5.20 -17.59 0.90
N LEU A 78 -5.98 -17.11 1.85
CA LEU A 78 -6.30 -15.70 2.00
C LEU A 78 -5.44 -15.14 3.13
N THR A 79 -4.59 -14.18 2.82
CA THR A 79 -3.82 -13.44 3.81
C THR A 79 -4.49 -12.10 4.04
N THR A 80 -4.81 -11.76 5.29
CA THR A 80 -5.32 -10.45 5.69
C THR A 80 -4.36 -9.75 6.64
N GLN A 81 -4.44 -8.42 6.69
CA GLN A 81 -3.69 -7.57 7.60
C GLN A 81 -4.53 -6.33 7.91
N ILE A 82 -4.74 -6.04 9.19
CA ILE A 82 -5.51 -4.87 9.62
C ILE A 82 -4.53 -3.79 10.10
N CYS A 83 -4.76 -2.54 9.70
CA CYS A 83 -3.98 -1.38 10.13
C CYS A 83 -4.88 -0.36 10.82
N ASN A 84 -4.37 0.30 11.86
CA ASN A 84 -5.09 1.35 12.59
C ASN A 84 -4.83 2.75 12.03
N ASN A 85 -5.59 3.74 12.52
CA ASN A 85 -5.47 5.14 12.09
C ASN A 85 -4.14 5.80 12.49
N GLU A 86 -3.41 5.24 13.46
CA GLU A 86 -2.04 5.66 13.79
C GLU A 86 -0.98 5.14 12.79
N GLY A 87 -1.38 4.36 11.77
CA GLY A 87 -0.49 3.78 10.77
C GLY A 87 0.25 2.52 11.22
N ILE A 88 -0.18 1.91 12.33
CA ILE A 88 0.36 0.64 12.84
C ILE A 88 -0.46 -0.51 12.27
N CYS A 89 0.23 -1.47 11.66
CA CYS A 89 -0.39 -2.69 11.13
C CYS A 89 -0.10 -3.89 12.01
N LEU A 90 -1.11 -4.73 12.20
CA LEU A 90 -0.93 -6.08 12.75
C LEU A 90 -0.07 -6.93 11.81
N ALA A 91 0.47 -8.03 12.33
CA ALA A 91 1.14 -9.01 11.49
C ALA A 91 0.13 -9.60 10.49
N PRO A 92 0.52 -9.86 9.23
CA PRO A 92 -0.36 -10.55 8.30
C PRO A 92 -0.68 -11.97 8.78
N GLU A 93 -1.94 -12.37 8.70
CA GLU A 93 -2.44 -13.68 9.11
C GLU A 93 -3.21 -14.37 7.99
N ASN A 94 -3.22 -15.70 8.01
CA ASN A 94 -4.03 -16.46 7.06
C ASN A 94 -5.43 -16.63 7.63
N ALA A 95 -6.43 -16.12 6.91
CA ALA A 95 -7.83 -16.26 7.27
C ALA A 95 -8.34 -17.68 6.96
N GLU A 96 -9.27 -18.16 7.77
CA GLU A 96 -9.94 -19.43 7.51
C GLU A 96 -10.87 -19.30 6.30
N ILE A 97 -10.74 -20.23 5.36
CA ILE A 97 -11.58 -20.29 4.16
C ILE A 97 -12.48 -21.52 4.24
N THR A 98 -13.75 -21.33 3.92
CA THR A 98 -14.75 -22.40 3.82
C THR A 98 -15.24 -22.53 2.38
N THR A 99 -15.58 -23.75 1.97
CA THR A 99 -16.20 -24.04 0.67
C THR A 99 -17.09 -25.28 0.79
N GLU A 100 -18.21 -25.30 0.05
CA GLU A 100 -19.12 -26.46 -0.01
C GLU A 100 -18.96 -27.26 -1.31
N ASN A 101 -18.47 -26.61 -2.37
CA ASN A 101 -18.46 -27.14 -3.74
C ASN A 101 -17.08 -27.09 -4.40
N ASN A 102 -16.03 -26.65 -3.69
CA ASN A 102 -14.66 -26.42 -4.20
C ASN A 102 -14.57 -25.39 -5.35
N GLN A 103 -15.64 -24.64 -5.61
CA GLN A 103 -15.69 -23.61 -6.66
C GLN A 103 -15.89 -22.21 -6.07
N THR A 104 -16.71 -22.10 -5.04
CA THR A 104 -16.96 -20.85 -4.30
C THR A 104 -16.38 -20.96 -2.90
N PHE A 105 -15.59 -19.98 -2.54
CA PHE A 105 -14.84 -19.90 -1.30
C PHE A 105 -15.27 -18.66 -0.53
N THR A 106 -15.53 -18.82 0.75
CA THR A 106 -15.97 -17.74 1.63
C THR A 106 -15.04 -17.61 2.83
N SER A 107 -14.82 -16.39 3.28
CA SER A 107 -14.04 -16.10 4.49
C SER A 107 -14.54 -14.84 5.17
N SER A 108 -14.29 -14.74 6.46
CA SER A 108 -14.77 -13.68 7.34
C SER A 108 -13.68 -13.36 8.37
N VAL A 109 -13.36 -12.09 8.53
CA VAL A 109 -12.37 -11.60 9.51
C VAL A 109 -12.98 -10.47 10.33
N MET A 110 -12.88 -10.55 11.65
CA MET A 110 -13.35 -9.47 12.54
C MET A 110 -12.33 -8.33 12.56
N THR A 111 -12.79 -7.10 12.33
CA THR A 111 -11.96 -5.89 12.44
C THR A 111 -11.67 -5.56 13.91
N ILE A 112 -10.70 -4.67 14.12
CA ILE A 112 -10.36 -4.15 15.45
C ILE A 112 -10.95 -2.76 15.63
N GLU A 113 -10.89 -2.26 16.86
CA GLU A 113 -11.18 -0.86 17.17
C GLU A 113 -10.11 0.06 16.56
N ASP A 114 -10.52 1.25 16.12
CA ASP A 114 -9.70 2.28 15.48
C ASP A 114 -8.97 1.78 14.21
N HIS A 115 -9.58 0.84 13.46
CA HIS A 115 -8.97 0.35 12.23
C HIS A 115 -9.20 1.32 11.06
N SER A 116 -8.15 1.57 10.29
CA SER A 116 -8.18 2.43 9.10
C SER A 116 -8.58 1.65 7.84
N TYR A 117 -8.03 0.45 7.69
CA TYR A 117 -8.31 -0.40 6.53
C TYR A 117 -7.91 -1.86 6.78
N VAL A 118 -8.49 -2.74 5.98
CA VAL A 118 -8.14 -4.17 5.86
C VAL A 118 -7.39 -4.38 4.55
N ASN A 119 -6.12 -4.76 4.65
CA ASN A 119 -5.35 -5.28 3.52
C ASN A 119 -5.65 -6.76 3.34
N TRP A 120 -5.76 -7.21 2.09
CA TRP A 120 -5.99 -8.62 1.80
C TRP A 120 -5.32 -9.06 0.48
N ARG A 121 -4.97 -10.34 0.41
CA ARG A 121 -4.33 -10.95 -0.77
C ARG A 121 -4.69 -12.42 -0.85
N VAL A 122 -4.98 -12.87 -2.07
CA VAL A 122 -5.21 -14.28 -2.36
C VAL A 122 -3.95 -14.90 -2.95
N THR A 123 -3.55 -16.07 -2.45
CA THR A 123 -2.47 -16.87 -3.03
C THR A 123 -3.05 -18.19 -3.52
N ALA A 124 -3.02 -18.39 -4.83
CA ALA A 124 -3.37 -19.64 -5.49
C ALA A 124 -2.22 -20.65 -5.38
N THR A 125 -2.54 -21.92 -5.18
CA THR A 125 -1.60 -23.04 -5.28
C THR A 125 -2.16 -24.04 -6.29
N TYR A 126 -1.42 -24.26 -7.36
CA TYR A 126 -1.79 -25.15 -8.47
C TYR A 126 -1.17 -26.53 -8.26
N THR A 127 -1.94 -27.45 -7.68
CA THR A 127 -1.46 -28.82 -7.42
C THR A 127 -1.18 -29.59 -8.71
N SER A 128 -1.86 -29.26 -9.81
CA SER A 128 -1.59 -29.84 -11.14
C SER A 128 -0.22 -29.45 -11.72
N ASP A 129 0.40 -28.38 -11.21
CA ASP A 129 1.68 -27.83 -11.68
C ASP A 129 2.70 -27.78 -10.54
N ASN A 130 2.94 -28.91 -9.86
CA ASN A 130 3.98 -29.07 -8.85
C ASN A 130 3.94 -28.00 -7.73
N ASP A 131 2.71 -27.66 -7.30
CA ASP A 131 2.42 -26.68 -6.24
C ASP A 131 2.98 -25.28 -6.53
N THR A 132 2.99 -24.86 -7.80
CA THR A 132 3.28 -23.47 -8.17
C THR A 132 2.28 -22.51 -7.53
N GLN A 133 2.78 -21.32 -7.15
CA GLN A 133 1.98 -20.31 -6.46
C GLN A 133 1.87 -19.03 -7.27
N GLU A 134 0.69 -18.45 -7.26
CA GLU A 134 0.39 -17.15 -7.87
C GLU A 134 -0.35 -16.26 -6.87
N LYS A 135 -0.07 -14.95 -6.92
CA LYS A 135 -0.58 -13.98 -5.96
C LYS A 135 -1.48 -12.96 -6.64
N PHE A 136 -2.58 -12.63 -5.97
CA PHE A 136 -3.57 -11.65 -6.39
C PHE A 136 -3.78 -10.64 -5.25
N PRO A 137 -3.22 -9.42 -5.35
CA PRO A 137 -2.43 -8.90 -6.48
C PRO A 137 -1.02 -9.49 -6.53
N ALA A 138 -0.35 -9.36 -7.68
CA ALA A 138 1.02 -9.87 -7.89
C ALA A 138 2.05 -9.26 -6.91
N SER A 139 1.82 -8.01 -6.48
CA SER A 139 2.60 -7.31 -5.47
C SER A 139 1.71 -6.52 -4.52
N GLY A 140 2.09 -6.45 -3.25
CA GLY A 140 1.32 -5.73 -2.23
C GLY A 140 0.07 -6.47 -1.77
N PHE A 141 -1.00 -5.71 -1.57
CA PHE A 141 -2.32 -6.14 -1.11
C PHE A 141 -3.40 -5.33 -1.82
N TYR A 142 -4.57 -5.94 -1.99
CA TYR A 142 -5.82 -5.21 -2.14
C TYR A 142 -6.18 -4.54 -0.81
N LYS A 143 -7.08 -3.56 -0.85
CA LYS A 143 -7.40 -2.76 0.33
C LYS A 143 -8.88 -2.43 0.38
N THR A 144 -9.47 -2.61 1.56
CA THR A 144 -10.82 -2.16 1.90
C THR A 144 -10.71 -1.14 3.03
N TRP A 145 -11.26 0.06 2.84
CA TRP A 145 -11.23 1.13 3.84
C TRP A 145 -12.37 1.03 4.85
N SER A 146 -12.09 1.51 6.05
CA SER A 146 -13.07 1.71 7.11
C SER A 146 -14.03 2.86 6.77
N ASP A 147 -15.17 2.90 7.43
CA ASP A 147 -16.07 4.05 7.47
C ASP A 147 -15.52 5.19 8.34
N CYS A 148 -14.44 4.95 9.08
CA CYS A 148 -13.61 5.98 9.69
C CYS A 148 -12.12 5.70 9.46
N TRP A 149 -11.47 6.54 8.68
CA TRP A 149 -10.05 6.37 8.34
C TRP A 149 -9.27 7.67 8.45
N TYR A 150 -8.00 7.55 8.81
CA TYR A 150 -6.99 8.59 8.72
C TYR A 150 -5.95 8.26 7.64
N HIS A 151 -5.71 9.17 6.72
CA HIS A 151 -4.70 9.01 5.69
C HIS A 151 -4.02 10.33 5.36
N GLN A 152 -2.68 10.35 5.41
CA GLN A 152 -1.85 11.49 4.99
C GLN A 152 -2.24 12.86 5.59
N GLY A 153 -2.73 12.90 6.83
CA GLY A 153 -3.10 14.17 7.46
C GLY A 153 -4.57 14.52 7.36
N GLU A 154 -5.40 13.65 6.78
CA GLU A 154 -6.82 13.87 6.60
C GLU A 154 -7.63 12.71 7.18
N TRP A 155 -8.65 13.04 7.96
CA TRP A 155 -9.71 12.12 8.36
C TRP A 155 -10.81 12.06 7.31
N GLY A 156 -11.35 10.88 7.08
CA GLY A 156 -12.47 10.68 6.16
C GLY A 156 -13.38 9.52 6.54
N GLY A 157 -14.54 9.49 5.90
CA GLY A 157 -15.62 8.54 6.17
C GLY A 157 -16.68 9.08 7.15
N ASP A 158 -17.85 8.44 7.11
CA ASP A 158 -19.06 8.87 7.84
C ASP A 158 -19.17 8.24 9.24
N GLY A 159 -18.27 7.33 9.59
CA GLY A 159 -18.26 6.55 10.83
C GLY A 159 -17.39 7.11 11.95
N CYS A 160 -16.66 8.21 11.71
CA CYS A 160 -15.81 8.80 12.74
C CYS A 160 -16.61 9.50 13.83
N GLU A 161 -16.14 9.43 15.07
CA GLU A 161 -16.71 10.23 16.17
C GLU A 161 -16.56 11.73 15.87
N GLU A 162 -17.58 12.53 16.21
CA GLU A 162 -17.64 13.97 15.88
C GLU A 162 -16.44 14.75 16.45
N ASP A 163 -15.88 14.31 17.57
CA ASP A 163 -14.74 14.98 18.20
C ASP A 163 -13.43 14.78 17.40
N VAL A 164 -13.27 13.64 16.71
CA VAL A 164 -12.07 13.29 15.93
C VAL A 164 -11.99 14.10 14.63
N GLN A 165 -13.13 14.35 13.97
CA GLN A 165 -13.17 15.15 12.74
C GLN A 165 -12.87 16.64 12.99
N ASN A 166 -13.05 17.13 14.22
CA ASN A 166 -12.88 18.54 14.55
C ASN A 166 -11.45 18.92 14.98
N GLU A 167 -10.57 17.96 15.30
CA GLU A 167 -9.19 18.25 15.70
C GLU A 167 -8.35 18.87 14.55
N ASP A 168 -8.70 18.63 13.28
CA ASP A 168 -8.02 19.22 12.11
C ASP A 168 -8.58 20.58 11.66
N SER A 169 -9.66 21.08 12.27
CA SER A 169 -10.19 22.41 11.94
C SER A 169 -9.48 23.57 12.65
N SER A 170 -8.57 23.28 13.60
CA SER A 170 -7.94 24.31 14.42
C SER A 170 -6.49 24.05 14.82
N GLU A 171 -5.64 23.53 13.94
CA GLU A 171 -4.20 23.78 14.05
C GLU A 171 -3.52 23.65 12.68
N SER A 172 -3.74 24.66 11.85
CA SER A 172 -2.90 24.96 10.70
C SER A 172 -1.49 25.30 11.18
N ILE A 173 -0.70 24.27 11.50
CA ILE A 173 0.74 24.41 11.61
C ILE A 173 1.21 24.81 10.21
N PRO A 174 1.69 26.04 9.99
CA PRO A 174 2.17 26.42 8.67
C PRO A 174 3.30 25.45 8.33
N PHE A 175 3.11 24.70 7.25
CA PHE A 175 4.16 23.94 6.60
C PHE A 175 5.32 24.90 6.34
N ILE A 176 6.31 24.93 7.24
CA ILE A 176 7.60 25.54 6.99
C ILE A 176 8.31 24.57 6.05
N GLY A 177 7.89 24.61 4.78
CA GLY A 177 8.64 24.08 3.67
C GLY A 177 10.02 24.71 3.71
N ILE A 178 11.02 23.87 3.95
CA ILE A 178 12.42 24.21 4.04
C ILE A 178 12.86 24.90 2.73
N TYR A 179 12.90 26.22 2.73
CA TYR A 179 13.69 27.01 1.78
C TYR A 179 14.79 27.73 2.53
N ALA A 180 15.81 26.99 2.96
CA ALA A 180 17.10 27.54 3.32
C ALA A 180 18.06 27.36 2.14
N ILE A 181 17.92 28.21 1.12
CA ILE A 181 18.92 28.33 0.05
C ILE A 181 20.06 29.19 0.60
N VAL A 182 21.03 28.59 1.28
CA VAL A 182 22.29 29.28 1.59
C VAL A 182 23.30 28.96 0.50
N SER A 183 23.41 29.86 -0.48
CA SER A 183 24.51 29.86 -1.44
C SER A 183 25.77 30.41 -0.76
N CYS A 184 26.75 29.55 -0.48
CA CYS A 184 28.11 29.99 -0.17
C CYS A 184 29.02 29.72 -1.38
N VAL A 185 28.93 30.56 -2.41
CA VAL A 185 30.02 30.67 -3.40
C VAL A 185 31.09 31.57 -2.77
N VAL A 186 32.08 30.96 -2.11
CA VAL A 186 33.28 31.68 -1.69
C VAL A 186 34.09 31.99 -2.95
N ILE A 187 34.11 33.26 -3.33
CA ILE A 187 34.97 33.84 -4.35
C ILE A 187 36.42 33.69 -3.87
N ALA A 188 37.10 32.61 -4.26
CA ALA A 188 38.56 32.54 -4.24
C ALA A 188 39.12 33.15 -5.53
N ALA A 189 38.75 34.40 -5.80
CA ALA A 189 39.19 35.15 -6.97
C ALA A 189 39.17 36.66 -6.72
N ILE A 190 39.82 37.10 -5.63
CA ILE A 190 40.37 38.45 -5.35
C ILE A 190 41.14 38.18 -4.04
N MET A 191 42.44 37.89 -4.03
CA MET A 191 43.51 38.87 -4.12
C MET A 191 44.80 38.18 -4.60
N ARG A 192 45.19 38.46 -5.84
CA ARG A 192 46.60 38.68 -6.16
C ARG A 192 46.85 40.17 -5.96
N PRO A 193 47.87 40.54 -5.18
CA PRO A 193 48.73 41.64 -5.57
C PRO A 193 50.18 41.13 -5.63
N GLU A 194 50.70 41.19 -6.86
CA GLU A 194 52.11 41.27 -7.29
C GLU A 194 53.09 40.16 -6.88
#